data_AF-A0A4S1ZHS2-F1
#
_entry.id   AF-A0A4S1ZHS2-F1
#
_cell.length_a   1.000
_cell.length_b   1.000
_cell.length_c   1.000
_cell.angle_alpha   90.00
_cell.angle_beta   90.00
_cell.angle_gamma   90.00
#
_symmetry.space_group_name_H-M   'P 1'
#
loop_
_entity.id
_entity.type
_entity.pdbx_description
1 polymer ?
#
loop_
_entity_poly.entity_id
_entity_poly.type
_entity_poly.pdbx_seq_one_letter_code
_entity_poly.pdbx_strand_id
1 'polypeptide(L)'
;MKASTIFCALLAIVVGAQLIFAHIENKVTLNKPETEETYLEENEPVSGMFFSSEYVLEEYERDDAYCIRYDDADANLFDVEIVVDSATYQSVIDSIKSGKEMVGALVLNDSLSGHWQQVFTFVQNSENF
;
A
#
# COMPACT_ATOMS: atom_id res chain seq x y z
N MET A 1 12.82 -44.60 -21.58
CA MET A 1 12.84 -43.27 -20.94
C MET A 1 13.68 -43.39 -19.66
N LYS A 2 14.67 -42.51 -19.45
CA LYS A 2 15.66 -42.65 -18.37
C LYS A 2 15.04 -42.24 -17.03
N ALA A 3 15.37 -42.98 -15.95
CA ALA A 3 14.81 -42.80 -14.61
C ALA A 3 14.94 -41.36 -14.05
N SER A 4 15.94 -40.58 -14.48
CA SER A 4 16.11 -39.18 -14.09
C SER A 4 14.97 -38.25 -14.50
N THR A 5 14.21 -38.56 -15.55
CA THR A 5 13.09 -37.70 -15.99
C THR A 5 11.88 -37.84 -15.06
N ILE A 6 11.73 -38.98 -14.38
CA ILE A 6 10.62 -39.26 -13.47
C ILE A 6 10.82 -38.58 -12.11
N PHE A 7 12.08 -38.47 -11.67
CA PHE A 7 12.41 -37.92 -10.35
C PHE A 7 12.18 -36.39 -10.26
N CYS A 8 12.48 -35.64 -11.33
CA CYS A 8 12.23 -34.20 -11.36
C CYS A 8 10.74 -33.85 -11.44
N ALA A 9 9.93 -34.68 -12.11
CA ALA A 9 8.49 -34.44 -12.24
C ALA A 9 7.76 -34.57 -10.89
N LEU A 10 8.20 -35.48 -10.02
CA LEU A 10 7.61 -35.66 -8.69
C LEU A 10 7.98 -34.54 -7.70
N LEU A 11 9.22 -34.01 -7.78
CA LEU A 11 9.65 -32.89 -6.94
C LEU A 11 8.89 -31.59 -7.25
N ALA A 12 8.58 -31.34 -8.52
CA ALA A 12 7.81 -30.15 -8.93
C ALA A 12 6.36 -30.15 -8.37
N ILE A 13 5.75 -31.33 -8.20
CA ILE A 13 4.38 -31.46 -7.67
C ILE A 13 4.35 -31.23 -6.15
N VAL A 14 5.37 -31.71 -5.42
CA VAL A 14 5.42 -31.55 -3.95
C VAL A 14 5.68 -30.09 -3.54
N VAL A 15 6.52 -29.35 -4.28
CA VAL A 15 6.75 -27.93 -4.01
C VAL A 15 5.54 -27.08 -4.41
N GLY A 16 4.87 -27.39 -5.52
CA GLY A 16 3.66 -26.68 -5.96
C GLY A 16 2.49 -26.81 -4.97
N ALA A 17 2.32 -27.97 -4.33
CA ALA A 17 1.28 -28.16 -3.33
C ALA A 17 1.51 -27.32 -2.07
N GLN A 18 2.75 -27.16 -1.60
CA GLN A 18 3.04 -26.38 -0.38
C GLN A 18 2.85 -24.87 -0.59
N LEU A 19 3.08 -24.35 -1.80
CA LEU A 19 2.87 -22.93 -2.12
C LEU A 19 1.38 -22.56 -2.22
N ILE A 20 0.52 -23.50 -2.63
CA ILE A 20 -0.93 -23.28 -2.69
C ILE A 20 -1.55 -23.33 -1.28
N PHE A 21 -1.10 -24.24 -0.40
CA PHE A 21 -1.58 -24.29 0.99
C PHE A 21 -1.22 -23.02 1.79
N ALA A 22 -0.04 -22.44 1.58
CA ALA A 22 0.34 -21.17 2.21
C ALA A 22 -0.54 -19.98 1.76
N HIS A 23 -1.01 -19.97 0.51
CA HIS A 23 -1.95 -18.95 0.02
C HIS A 23 -3.38 -19.15 0.52
N ILE A 24 -3.78 -20.40 0.82
CA ILE A 24 -5.14 -20.69 1.29
C ILE A 24 -5.30 -20.39 2.78
N GLU A 25 -4.27 -20.61 3.61
CA GLU A 25 -4.33 -20.32 5.04
C GLU A 25 -4.17 -18.83 5.39
N ASN A 26 -3.67 -17.98 4.49
CA ASN A 26 -3.60 -16.53 4.74
C ASN A 26 -4.95 -15.81 4.50
N LYS A 27 -6.02 -16.54 4.15
CA LYS A 27 -7.39 -16.11 4.44
C LYS A 27 -7.73 -16.39 5.91
N VAL A 28 -6.87 -15.94 6.82
CA VAL A 28 -7.37 -15.48 8.11
C VAL A 28 -8.19 -14.26 7.75
N THR A 29 -9.50 -14.47 7.66
CA THR A 29 -10.49 -13.43 7.80
C THR A 29 -10.07 -12.67 9.05
N LEU A 30 -9.39 -11.55 8.85
CA LEU A 30 -9.14 -10.59 9.90
C LEU A 30 -10.53 -10.08 10.23
N ASN A 31 -11.22 -10.79 11.13
CA ASN A 31 -12.38 -10.25 11.79
C ASN A 31 -11.80 -9.10 12.62
N LYS A 32 -11.69 -7.93 11.98
CA LYS A 32 -11.54 -6.65 12.68
C LYS A 32 -12.58 -6.74 13.80
N PRO A 33 -12.19 -6.61 15.08
CA PRO A 33 -13.21 -6.40 16.10
C PRO A 33 -14.05 -5.23 15.59
N GLU A 34 -15.36 -5.41 15.49
CA GLU A 34 -16.32 -4.32 15.32
C GLU A 34 -16.29 -3.46 16.59
N THR A 35 -15.14 -2.89 16.91
CA THR A 35 -15.09 -1.64 17.64
C THR A 35 -15.47 -0.64 16.57
N GLU A 36 -16.67 -0.08 16.67
CA GLU A 36 -16.99 1.20 16.07
C GLU A 36 -15.98 2.21 16.65
N GLU A 37 -14.78 2.23 16.08
CA GLU A 37 -13.85 3.33 16.29
C GLU A 37 -14.56 4.52 15.67
N THR A 38 -15.15 5.32 16.55
CA THR A 38 -15.75 6.60 16.18
C THR A 38 -14.57 7.47 15.76
N TYR A 39 -14.13 7.32 14.52
CA TYR A 39 -13.16 8.22 13.93
C TYR A 39 -13.73 9.63 14.08
N LEU A 40 -12.89 10.58 14.53
CA LEU A 40 -13.24 11.99 14.49
C LEU A 40 -13.67 12.33 13.05
N GLU A 41 -14.63 13.26 12.89
CA GLU A 41 -15.39 13.49 11.63
C GLU A 41 -14.55 13.74 10.35
N GLU A 42 -13.22 13.77 10.43
CA GLU A 42 -12.26 14.06 9.37
C GLU A 42 -11.20 12.94 9.24
N ASN A 43 -11.60 11.70 8.91
CA ASN A 43 -10.69 10.57 8.58
C ASN A 43 -10.48 10.45 7.06
N GLU A 44 -10.16 11.57 6.40
CA GLU A 44 -10.02 11.66 4.95
C GLU A 44 -8.74 12.43 4.59
N PRO A 45 -8.02 12.03 3.53
CA PRO A 45 -6.83 12.75 3.10
C PRO A 45 -7.21 14.15 2.61
N VAL A 46 -6.43 15.15 3.02
CA VAL A 46 -6.63 16.55 2.61
C VAL A 46 -5.42 17.06 1.86
N SER A 47 -5.65 17.93 0.88
CA SER A 47 -4.54 18.52 0.10
C SER A 47 -3.62 19.33 1.00
N GLY A 48 -2.31 19.04 0.93
CA GLY A 48 -1.28 19.65 1.77
C GLY A 48 -1.08 18.94 3.11
N MET A 49 -1.71 17.78 3.35
CA MET A 49 -1.44 16.98 4.54
C MET A 49 0.02 16.56 4.61
N PHE A 50 0.54 16.48 5.83
CA PHE A 50 1.84 15.87 6.09
C PHE A 50 1.84 14.42 5.59
N PHE A 51 2.98 13.97 5.09
CA PHE A 51 3.17 12.60 4.65
C PHE A 51 4.57 12.12 5.02
N SER A 52 4.63 10.96 5.67
CA SER A 52 5.86 10.17 5.77
C SER A 52 5.62 8.74 5.31
N SER A 53 6.55 8.20 4.52
CA SER A 53 6.49 6.79 4.13
C SER A 53 6.60 5.81 5.31
N GLU A 54 6.96 6.28 6.52
CA GLU A 54 6.99 5.45 7.72
C GLU A 54 5.59 4.95 8.16
N TYR A 55 4.55 5.72 7.81
CA TYR A 55 3.14 5.44 8.15
C TYR A 55 2.41 4.65 7.07
N VAL A 56 3.11 4.22 6.01
CA VAL A 56 2.52 3.40 4.95
C VAL A 56 2.44 1.94 5.41
N LEU A 57 1.23 1.39 5.43
CA LEU A 57 0.96 0.00 5.80
C LEU A 57 1.11 -0.96 4.63
N GLU A 58 0.68 -0.54 3.44
CA GLU A 58 0.60 -1.38 2.24
C GLU A 58 0.49 -0.52 0.98
N GLU A 59 1.16 -0.92 -0.10
CA GLU A 59 0.99 -0.38 -1.45
C GLU A 59 0.38 -1.44 -2.37
N TYR A 60 -0.61 -1.04 -3.17
CA TYR A 60 -1.22 -1.93 -4.14
C TYR A 60 -1.85 -1.17 -5.31
N GLU A 61 -2.19 -1.92 -6.36
CA GLU A 61 -2.90 -1.40 -7.52
C GLU A 61 -4.33 -1.95 -7.54
N ARG A 62 -5.31 -1.08 -7.83
CA ARG A 62 -6.72 -1.45 -7.98
C ARG A 62 -7.37 -0.62 -9.08
N ASP A 63 -7.98 -1.27 -10.06
CA ASP A 63 -8.76 -0.63 -11.12
C ASP A 63 -8.01 0.54 -11.82
N ASP A 64 -6.76 0.29 -12.24
CA ASP A 64 -5.85 1.27 -12.85
C ASP A 64 -5.46 2.46 -11.94
N ALA A 65 -5.73 2.38 -10.64
CA ALA A 65 -5.27 3.33 -9.63
C ALA A 65 -4.15 2.76 -8.77
N TYR A 66 -3.25 3.66 -8.34
CA TYR A 66 -2.18 3.37 -7.40
C TYR A 66 -2.63 3.77 -6.00
N CYS A 67 -2.74 2.80 -5.10
CA CYS A 67 -3.28 2.99 -3.76
C CYS A 67 -2.19 2.75 -2.70
N ILE A 68 -2.21 3.57 -1.65
CA ILE A 68 -1.46 3.33 -0.42
C ILE A 68 -2.44 3.23 0.75
N ARG A 69 -2.23 2.28 1.67
CA ARG A 69 -2.86 2.29 3.00
C ARG A 69 -1.98 3.05 3.95
N TYR A 70 -2.57 3.99 4.67
CA TYR A 70 -1.86 4.97 5.47
C TYR A 70 -2.47 5.04 6.88
N ASP A 71 -1.61 5.03 7.89
CA ASP A 71 -2.00 5.09 9.31
C ASP A 71 -1.07 6.03 10.07
N ASP A 72 -1.56 7.25 10.26
CA ASP A 72 -0.89 8.38 10.91
C ASP A 72 -1.86 9.03 11.89
N ALA A 73 -1.72 8.63 13.16
CA ALA A 73 -2.54 9.13 14.25
C ALA A 73 -2.38 10.65 14.47
N ASP A 74 -1.23 11.22 14.14
CA ASP A 74 -0.96 12.66 14.30
C ASP A 74 -1.68 13.47 13.22
N ALA A 75 -1.90 12.89 12.04
CA ALA A 75 -2.71 13.44 10.97
C ALA A 75 -4.22 13.11 11.09
N ASN A 76 -4.65 12.41 12.14
CA ASN A 76 -6.01 11.88 12.30
C ASN A 76 -6.44 10.96 11.14
N LEU A 77 -5.50 10.18 10.58
CA LEU A 77 -5.75 9.22 9.52
C LEU A 77 -5.47 7.82 10.04
N PHE A 78 -6.52 7.02 10.15
CA PHE A 78 -6.43 5.67 10.68
C PHE A 78 -6.85 4.67 9.61
N ASP A 79 -5.86 3.92 9.10
CA ASP A 79 -6.05 2.89 8.08
C ASP A 79 -6.88 3.39 6.89
N VAL A 80 -6.42 4.50 6.32
CA VAL A 80 -7.06 5.19 5.20
C VAL A 80 -6.40 4.78 3.89
N GLU A 81 -7.21 4.55 2.87
CA GLU A 81 -6.71 4.37 1.52
C GLU A 81 -6.55 5.72 0.82
N ILE A 82 -5.35 6.00 0.32
CA ILE A 82 -5.04 7.21 -0.44
C ILE A 82 -4.66 6.80 -1.86
N VAL A 83 -5.36 7.35 -2.84
CA VAL A 83 -4.99 7.18 -4.25
C VAL A 83 -3.94 8.21 -4.61
N VAL A 84 -2.82 7.76 -5.18
CA VAL A 84 -1.69 8.61 -5.53
C VAL A 84 -1.35 8.48 -7.02
N ASP A 85 -0.57 9.41 -7.54
CA ASP A 85 -0.02 9.26 -8.88
C ASP A 85 1.10 8.19 -8.94
N SER A 86 1.41 7.74 -10.16
CA SER A 86 2.41 6.69 -10.38
C SER A 86 3.82 7.05 -9.91
N ALA A 87 4.19 8.34 -9.96
CA ALA A 87 5.50 8.80 -9.53
C ALA A 87 5.63 8.76 -8.00
N THR A 88 4.59 9.16 -7.30
CA THR A 88 4.45 9.10 -5.85
C THR A 88 4.44 7.66 -5.39
N TYR A 89 3.65 6.80 -6.03
CA TYR A 89 3.61 5.37 -5.76
C TYR A 89 4.99 4.71 -5.88
N GLN A 90 5.69 4.95 -6.99
CA GLN A 90 7.04 4.41 -7.18
C GLN A 90 8.03 4.96 -6.15
N SER A 91 7.91 6.24 -5.77
CA SER A 91 8.76 6.85 -4.76
C SER A 91 8.56 6.22 -3.38
N VAL A 92 7.32 5.88 -3.01
CA VAL A 92 7.00 5.16 -1.75
C VAL A 92 7.62 3.76 -1.75
N ILE A 93 7.47 3.03 -2.86
CA ILE A 93 8.10 1.71 -3.02
C ILE A 93 9.62 1.81 -2.85
N ASP A 94 10.24 2.82 -3.44
CA ASP A 94 11.68 3.03 -3.39
C ASP A 94 12.15 3.46 -1.99
N SER A 95 11.37 4.31 -1.29
CA SER A 95 11.68 4.75 0.07
C SER A 95 11.69 3.56 1.04
N ILE A 96 10.68 2.69 0.95
CA ILE A 96 10.56 1.49 1.78
C ILE A 96 11.65 0.47 1.48
N LYS A 97 11.91 0.20 0.19
CA LYS A 97 12.98 -0.73 -0.20
C LYS A 97 14.36 -0.25 0.20
N SER A 98 14.61 1.06 0.11
CA SER A 98 15.91 1.65 0.43
C SER A 98 16.09 1.96 1.91
N GLY A 99 15.00 1.94 2.70
CA GLY A 99 14.98 2.41 4.09
C GLY A 99 15.27 3.90 4.23
N LYS A 100 15.14 4.68 3.15
CA LYS A 100 15.31 6.13 3.16
C LYS A 100 13.94 6.75 3.25
N GLU A 101 13.67 7.38 4.37
CA GLU A 101 12.39 8.00 4.64
C GLU A 101 12.04 9.08 3.60
N MET A 102 10.79 9.05 3.13
CA MET A 102 10.21 10.03 2.24
C MET A 102 9.25 10.89 3.04
N VAL A 103 9.65 12.13 3.32
CA VAL A 103 8.91 13.09 4.16
C VAL A 103 8.56 14.35 3.36
N GLY A 104 7.31 14.79 3.44
CA GLY A 104 6.82 15.94 2.71
C GLY A 104 5.33 16.14 2.89
N ALA A 105 4.66 16.56 1.82
CA ALA A 105 3.21 16.73 1.81
C ALA A 105 2.57 15.98 0.63
N LEU A 106 1.36 15.46 0.84
CA LEU A 106 0.51 14.99 -0.25
C LEU A 106 -0.43 16.12 -0.68
N VAL A 107 -0.37 16.50 -1.95
CA VAL A 107 -1.15 17.59 -2.54
C VAL A 107 -2.11 17.02 -3.56
N LEU A 108 -3.36 17.49 -3.57
CA LEU A 108 -4.36 17.06 -4.56
C LEU A 108 -3.87 17.41 -5.97
N ASN A 109 -3.88 16.41 -6.85
CA ASN A 109 -3.54 16.56 -8.25
C ASN A 109 -4.81 16.79 -9.06
N ASP A 110 -5.17 18.05 -9.28
CA ASP A 110 -6.39 18.44 -10.03
C ASP A 110 -6.43 17.90 -11.46
N SER A 111 -5.27 17.59 -12.06
CA SER A 111 -5.20 17.07 -13.44
C SER A 111 -5.51 15.58 -13.53
N LEU A 112 -5.31 14.83 -12.45
CA LEU A 112 -5.61 13.40 -12.35
C LEU A 112 -6.89 13.13 -11.55
N SER A 113 -7.32 14.08 -10.74
CA SER A 113 -8.52 13.98 -9.92
C SER A 113 -9.79 14.21 -10.76
N GLY A 114 -10.86 13.52 -10.38
CA GLY A 114 -12.18 13.67 -10.98
C GLY A 114 -13.29 13.71 -9.94
N HIS A 115 -14.54 13.77 -10.40
CA HIS A 115 -15.71 13.88 -9.52
C HIS A 115 -15.87 12.73 -8.51
N TRP A 116 -15.24 11.57 -8.75
CA TRP A 116 -15.41 10.35 -7.97
C TRP A 116 -14.11 9.81 -7.36
N GLN A 117 -12.98 10.46 -7.64
CA GLN A 117 -11.67 10.00 -7.16
C GLN A 117 -10.72 11.19 -7.03
N GLN A 118 -10.15 11.33 -5.84
CA GLN A 118 -9.10 12.29 -5.56
C GLN A 118 -7.75 11.57 -5.69
N VAL A 119 -6.83 12.13 -6.47
CA VAL A 119 -5.50 11.59 -6.68
C VAL A 119 -4.49 12.57 -6.09
N PHE A 120 -3.59 12.09 -5.24
CA PHE A 120 -2.59 12.92 -4.57
C PHE A 120 -1.19 12.75 -5.17
N THR A 121 -0.41 13.83 -5.14
CA THR A 121 0.98 13.89 -5.56
C THR A 121 1.84 14.27 -4.38
N PHE A 122 2.94 13.56 -4.18
CA PHE A 122 3.92 13.93 -3.19
C PHE A 122 4.72 15.17 -3.62
N VAL A 123 4.85 16.11 -2.69
CA VAL A 123 5.71 17.27 -2.80
C VAL A 123 6.68 17.24 -1.63
N GLN A 124 7.98 17.18 -1.95
CA GLN A 124 9.01 17.26 -0.93
C GLN A 124 8.98 18.66 -0.30
N ASN A 125 8.85 18.73 1.04
CA ASN A 125 8.96 20.00 1.74
C ASN A 125 10.41 20.49 1.60
N SER A 126 10.60 21.62 0.92
CA SER A 126 11.93 22.19 0.68
C SER A 126 12.50 22.94 1.89
N GLU A 127 11.89 22.83 3.06
CA GLU A 127 12.33 23.54 4.26
C GLU A 127 13.09 22.58 5.19
N ASN A 128 14.42 22.75 5.21
CA ASN A 128 15.45 22.20 6.11
C ASN A 128 16.34 21.08 5.55
N PHE A 129 17.44 21.48 4.91
CA PHE A 129 18.75 20.81 4.97
C PHE A 129 19.69 21.63 5.86
#